data_AF-A0A7C1JEM3-F1
#
_entry.id   AF-A0A7C1JEM3-F1
#
_cell.length_a   1.000
_cell.length_b   1.000
_cell.length_c   1.000
_cell.angle_alpha   90.00
_cell.angle_beta   90.00
_cell.angle_gamma   90.00
#
_symmetry.space_group_name_H-M   'P 1'
#
loop_
_entity.id
_entity.type
_entity.pdbx_description
1 polymer ?
#
loop_
_entity_poly.entity_id
_entity_poly.type
_entity_poly.pdbx_seq_one_letter_code
_entity_poly.pdbx_strand_id
1 'polypeptide(L)' 'MREKSHVNVHAVILAGGGGERFWPLSSRNRPKQFLRLFGERTML' A
#
# COMPACT_ATOMS: atom_id res chain seq x y z
N MET A 1 -8.62 40.81 6.53
CA MET A 1 -9.11 39.42 6.68
C MET A 1 -8.79 38.70 5.37
N ARG A 2 -7.78 37.81 5.33
CA ARG A 2 -7.38 37.09 4.10
C ARG A 2 -7.93 35.66 4.20
N GLU A 3 -8.77 35.30 3.25
CA GLU A 3 -9.34 33.96 3.10
C GLU A 3 -8.24 32.98 2.67
N LYS A 4 -8.05 31.90 3.44
CA LYS A 4 -7.08 30.85 3.09
C LYS A 4 -7.71 29.97 2.02
N SER A 5 -7.16 30.03 0.80
CA SER A 5 -7.45 29.04 -0.25
C SER A 5 -6.94 27.67 0.17
N HIS A 6 -7.82 26.68 0.25
CA HIS A 6 -7.45 25.29 0.51
C HIS A 6 -6.75 24.69 -0.73
N VAL A 7 -5.51 24.23 -0.54
CA VAL A 7 -4.78 23.48 -1.57
C VAL A 7 -5.15 21.99 -1.43
N ASN A 8 -5.70 21.41 -2.49
CA ASN A 8 -6.02 19.98 -2.52
C ASN A 8 -4.78 19.15 -2.83
N VAL A 9 -4.29 18.42 -1.84
CA VAL A 9 -3.16 17.50 -1.98
C VAL A 9 -3.71 16.07 -2.07
N HIS A 10 -3.27 15.34 -3.09
CA HIS A 10 -3.64 13.95 -3.30
C HIS A 10 -2.43 13.03 -3.07
N ALA A 11 -2.65 11.91 -2.41
CA ALA A 11 -1.65 10.85 -2.27
C ALA A 11 -2.03 9.68 -3.20
N VAL A 12 -1.04 9.18 -3.94
CA VAL A 12 -1.19 7.99 -4.79
C VAL A 12 -0.20 6.94 -4.29
N ILE A 13 -0.71 5.77 -3.94
CA ILE A 13 0.11 4.65 -3.50
C ILE A 13 0.19 3.61 -4.62
N LEU A 14 1.39 3.39 -5.15
CA LEU A 14 1.64 2.37 -6.15
C LEU A 14 1.81 1.00 -5.47
N ALA A 15 0.71 0.26 -5.40
CA ALA A 15 0.60 -1.05 -4.76
C ALA A 15 0.75 -2.23 -5.72
N GLY A 16 1.71 -2.15 -6.66
CA GLY A 16 1.96 -3.18 -7.67
C GLY A 16 3.03 -4.23 -7.28
N GLY A 17 3.16 -5.24 -8.13
CA GLY A 17 4.17 -6.31 -8.02
C GLY A 17 3.72 -7.51 -7.21
N GLY A 18 3.89 -8.72 -7.76
CA GLY A 18 3.39 -9.97 -7.14
C GLY A 18 4.13 -10.38 -5.87
N GLY A 19 5.39 -9.96 -5.72
CA GLY A 19 6.19 -10.28 -4.54
C GLY A 19 6.91 -11.62 -4.59
N GLU A 20 7.36 -12.08 -5.76
CA GLU A 20 7.98 -13.41 -5.98
C GLU A 20 9.04 -13.84 -4.94
N ARG A 21 9.83 -12.90 -4.39
CA ARG A 21 10.80 -13.16 -3.32
C ARG A 21 10.19 -13.55 -1.97
N PHE A 22 8.91 -13.27 -1.78
CA PHE A 22 8.12 -13.67 -0.62
C PHE A 22 7.36 -14.97 -0.88
N TRP A 23 7.58 -15.68 -1.98
CA TRP A 23 7.04 -17.02 -2.15
C TRP A 23 7.59 -17.94 -1.02
N PRO A 24 6.77 -18.82 -0.40
CA PRO A 24 5.38 -19.18 -0.75
C PRO A 24 4.31 -18.28 -0.13
N LEU A 25 4.69 -17.29 0.67
CA LEU A 25 3.77 -16.41 1.38
C LEU A 25 2.97 -15.50 0.43
N SER A 26 3.59 -15.00 -0.63
CA SER A 26 2.94 -14.30 -1.75
C SER A 26 2.43 -15.27 -2.81
N SER A 27 1.28 -14.97 -3.40
CA SER A 27 0.76 -15.68 -4.57
C SER A 27 0.08 -14.71 -5.55
N ARG A 28 -0.30 -15.20 -6.73
CA ARG A 28 -1.07 -14.40 -7.71
C ARG A 28 -2.37 -13.85 -7.12
N ASN A 29 -3.02 -14.61 -6.24
CA ASN A 29 -4.25 -14.22 -5.56
C ASN A 29 -4.00 -13.47 -4.25
N ARG A 30 -2.76 -13.47 -3.73
CA ARG A 30 -2.36 -12.70 -2.54
C ARG A 30 -0.99 -12.02 -2.73
N PRO A 31 -0.94 -10.89 -3.45
CA PRO A 31 0.27 -10.10 -3.66
C PRO A 31 0.92 -9.56 -2.38
N LYS A 32 2.19 -9.14 -2.46
CA LYS A 32 3.01 -8.72 -1.30
C LYS A 32 2.37 -7.69 -0.37
N GLN A 33 1.63 -6.72 -0.91
CA GLN A 33 1.06 -5.63 -0.13
C GLN A 33 -0.03 -6.11 0.85
N PHE A 34 -0.62 -7.27 0.59
CA PHE A 34 -1.62 -7.90 1.44
C PHE A 34 -1.02 -8.95 2.38
N LEU A 35 0.31 -9.01 2.50
CA LEU A 35 0.96 -9.88 3.47
C LEU A 35 1.09 -9.17 4.82
N ARG A 36 0.83 -9.93 5.89
CA ARG A 36 1.07 -9.51 7.27
C ARG A 36 2.51 -9.85 7.62
N LEU A 37 3.45 -9.06 7.12
CA LEU A 37 4.88 -9.28 7.40
C LEU A 37 5.24 -8.85 8.82
N PHE A 38 4.52 -7.85 9.36
CA PHE A 38 4.77 -7.29 10.67
C PHE A 38 3.44 -7.16 11.42
N GLY A 39 3.33 -7.84 12.57
CA GLY A 39 2.15 -7.81 13.41
C GLY A 39 0.87 -8.28 12.70
N GLU A 40 -0.25 -7.73 13.15
CA GLU A 40 -1.59 -8.21 12.76
C GLU A 40 -2.21 -7.44 11.58
N ARG A 41 -1.47 -6.58 10.88
CA ARG A 41 -2.02 -5.82 9.74
C ARG A 41 -1.24 -6.13 8.46
N THR A 42 -1.92 -5.98 7.33
CA THR A 42 -1.31 -6.00 6.01
C THR A 42 -0.46 -4.74 5.81
N MET A 43 0.43 -4.75 4.80
CA MET A 43 1.25 -3.57 4.49
C MET A 43 0.43 -2.40 3.93
N LEU A 44 -0.74 -2.70 3.36
CA LEU A 44 -1.79 -1.76 2.96
C LEU A 44 -3.07 -1.98 3.75
#